data_AF-A0A845TQM1-F1
#
_entry.id   AF-A0A845TQM1-F1
#
_cell.length_a   1.000
_cell.length_b   1.000
_cell.length_c   1.000
_cell.angle_alpha   90.00
_cell.angle_beta   90.00
_cell.angle_gamma   90.00
#
_symmetry.space_group_name_H-M   'P 1'
#
loop_
_entity.id
_entity.type
_entity.pdbx_description
1 polymer ?
#
loop_
_entity_poly.entity_id
_entity_poly.type
_entity_poly.pdbx_seq_one_letter_code
_entity_poly.pdbx_strand_id
1 'polypeptide(L)'
;MSIYAGQKIALLTQHGKEQVIAPVLEPALGCTIEHVSGFDTDQLGTFTRDIPRPGTQREAARRKARMGMSLSGLPLGMASEGSFVPDPYTGMFPWNIELLVLIDDSLGIEVVGMAEGTGHSAHVDARDWQSVESFATAQDFPQHQLVMRPQSQDDPRVRKGIADWAGLRSGFDACMAQSDNQQVFVETDLRAFANPDRMALIRQAAVDLQHRLASLCPACDAPGYWVTERQPGLPCSVCCLPTSSYRSEVWTCVHCQHKSVQKRTDITVADPKHCAYCNR
;
A
#
# COMPACT_ATOMS: atom_id res chain seq x y z
N MET A 1 15.61 -12.90 -21.15
CA MET A 1 15.89 -11.64 -20.44
C MET A 1 14.62 -10.83 -20.39
N SER A 2 14.35 -10.15 -19.27
CA SER A 2 13.20 -9.25 -19.12
C SER A 2 13.27 -8.12 -20.16
N ILE A 3 12.12 -7.64 -20.64
CA ILE A 3 12.05 -6.50 -21.58
C ILE A 3 12.53 -5.19 -20.96
N TYR A 4 12.54 -5.13 -19.62
CA TYR A 4 13.01 -3.98 -18.86
C TYR A 4 14.52 -4.03 -18.57
N ALA A 5 15.23 -5.07 -19.05
CA ALA A 5 16.66 -5.20 -18.82
C ALA A 5 17.43 -4.02 -19.42
N GLY A 6 18.27 -3.37 -18.61
CA GLY A 6 19.03 -2.17 -18.98
C GLY A 6 18.21 -0.89 -19.07
N GLN A 7 16.89 -0.94 -18.81
CA GLN A 7 16.04 0.24 -18.81
C GLN A 7 16.10 0.96 -17.46
N LYS A 8 15.86 2.26 -17.49
CA LYS A 8 15.66 3.07 -16.29
C LYS A 8 14.18 3.35 -16.07
N ILE A 9 13.74 3.24 -14.82
CA ILE A 9 12.35 3.50 -14.44
C ILE A 9 12.34 4.62 -13.40
N ALA A 10 11.66 5.73 -13.72
CA ALA A 10 11.50 6.83 -12.79
C ALA A 10 10.59 6.43 -11.63
N LEU A 11 11.10 6.48 -10.39
CA LEU A 11 10.31 6.30 -9.19
C LEU A 11 10.17 7.65 -8.49
N LEU A 12 8.98 8.25 -8.58
CA LEU A 12 8.63 9.41 -7.77
C LEU A 12 8.03 8.93 -6.45
N THR A 13 8.85 8.95 -5.40
CA THR A 13 8.42 8.61 -4.05
C THR A 13 9.08 9.51 -3.02
N GLN A 14 8.40 9.71 -1.90
CA GLN A 14 8.96 10.26 -0.67
C GLN A 14 9.12 9.13 0.36
N HIS A 15 9.78 9.43 1.48
CA HIS A 15 9.77 8.58 2.68
C HIS A 15 10.47 7.22 2.54
N GLY A 16 11.57 7.13 1.78
CA GLY A 16 12.48 5.98 1.83
C GLY A 16 11.98 4.68 1.18
N LYS A 17 10.85 4.72 0.46
CA LYS A 17 10.19 3.52 -0.09
C LYS A 17 11.05 2.81 -1.15
N GLU A 18 11.94 3.52 -1.82
CA GLU A 18 12.89 2.96 -2.78
C GLU A 18 13.72 1.83 -2.17
N GLN A 19 14.00 1.88 -0.86
CA GLN A 19 14.78 0.88 -0.14
C GLN A 19 14.12 -0.51 -0.09
N VAL A 20 12.79 -0.58 -0.27
CA VAL A 20 12.04 -1.85 -0.30
C VAL A 20 11.51 -2.21 -1.69
N ILE A 21 11.46 -1.24 -2.61
CA ILE A 21 11.00 -1.44 -3.98
C ILE A 21 12.16 -1.88 -4.89
N ALA A 22 13.28 -1.16 -4.88
CA ALA A 22 14.41 -1.43 -5.78
C ALA A 22 15.02 -2.83 -5.58
N PRO A 23 15.26 -3.32 -4.34
CA PRO A 23 15.81 -4.66 -4.15
C PRO A 23 14.91 -5.80 -4.63
N VAL A 24 13.62 -5.56 -4.85
CA VAL A 24 12.68 -6.55 -5.40
C VAL A 24 12.70 -6.49 -6.93
N LEU A 25 12.65 -5.30 -7.51
CA LEU A 25 12.41 -5.13 -8.94
C LEU A 25 13.69 -5.14 -9.78
N GLU A 26 14.77 -4.49 -9.34
CA GLU A 26 15.99 -4.37 -10.14
C GLU A 26 16.60 -5.75 -10.49
N PRO A 27 16.77 -6.69 -9.53
CA PRO A 27 17.34 -8.00 -9.87
C PRO A 27 16.41 -8.85 -10.74
N ALA A 28 15.09 -8.73 -10.53
CA ALA A 28 14.10 -9.54 -11.24
C ALA A 28 13.86 -9.06 -12.68
N LEU A 29 13.91 -7.74 -12.89
CA LEU A 29 13.62 -7.12 -14.19
C LEU A 29 14.88 -6.73 -14.96
N GLY A 30 16.05 -6.71 -14.30
CA GLY A 30 17.31 -6.22 -14.87
C GLY A 30 17.31 -4.72 -15.14
N CYS A 31 16.38 -3.96 -14.54
CA CYS A 31 16.26 -2.51 -14.70
C CYS A 31 17.03 -1.76 -13.61
N THR A 32 17.07 -0.43 -13.73
CA THR A 32 17.53 0.47 -12.67
C THR A 32 16.37 1.38 -12.25
N ILE A 33 16.10 1.45 -10.96
CA ILE A 33 15.13 2.40 -10.42
C ILE A 33 15.83 3.74 -10.22
N GLU A 34 15.42 4.75 -10.98
CA GLU A 34 15.91 6.11 -10.85
C GLU A 34 14.99 6.88 -9.91
N HIS A 35 15.49 7.17 -8.70
CA HIS A 35 14.73 7.97 -7.75
C HIS A 35 14.64 9.43 -8.22
N VAL A 36 13.42 9.89 -8.47
CA VAL A 36 13.16 11.27 -8.86
C VAL A 36 12.86 12.06 -7.58
N SER A 37 13.76 12.98 -7.23
CA SER A 37 13.63 13.89 -6.10
C SER A 37 13.33 15.33 -6.55
N GLY A 38 12.99 16.23 -5.63
CA GLY A 38 12.79 17.65 -5.93
C GLY A 38 11.34 18.06 -6.26
N PHE A 39 10.38 17.14 -6.19
CA PHE A 39 8.95 17.46 -6.25
C PHE A 39 8.28 17.14 -4.91
N ASP A 40 7.62 18.15 -4.34
CA ASP A 40 6.82 17.95 -3.14
C ASP A 40 5.52 17.24 -3.52
N THR A 41 5.49 15.92 -3.32
CA THR A 41 4.33 15.09 -3.64
C THR A 41 3.14 15.39 -2.73
N ASP A 42 3.33 16.14 -1.65
CA ASP A 42 2.25 16.64 -0.79
C ASP A 42 1.33 17.62 -1.56
N GLN A 43 1.82 18.24 -2.64
CA GLN A 43 1.00 19.03 -3.58
C GLN A 43 0.00 18.18 -4.38
N LEU A 44 0.15 16.85 -4.39
CA LEU A 44 -0.79 15.91 -5.03
C LEU A 44 -1.85 15.38 -4.05
N GLY A 45 -1.85 15.86 -2.79
CA GLY A 45 -2.72 15.44 -1.71
C GLY A 45 -1.93 14.77 -0.58
N THR A 46 -2.21 15.13 0.67
CA THR A 46 -1.51 14.60 1.86
C THR A 46 -2.33 13.58 2.63
N PHE A 47 -1.66 12.70 3.36
CA PHE A 47 -2.29 11.86 4.39
C PHE A 47 -2.82 12.68 5.58
N THR A 48 -2.42 13.95 5.72
CA THR A 48 -2.69 14.81 6.88
C THR A 48 -3.96 15.66 6.74
N ARG A 49 -4.80 15.41 5.73
CA ARG A 49 -6.09 16.09 5.48
C ARG A 49 -6.00 17.56 5.05
N ASP A 50 -4.82 18.05 4.67
CA ASP A 50 -4.62 19.46 4.31
C ASP A 50 -5.10 19.78 2.87
N ILE A 51 -5.06 18.80 1.96
CA ILE A 51 -5.52 18.93 0.57
C ILE A 51 -6.38 17.70 0.22
N PRO A 52 -7.67 17.86 -0.14
CA PRO A 52 -8.53 16.75 -0.53
C PRO A 52 -7.93 15.97 -1.71
N ARG A 53 -7.79 14.65 -1.56
CA ARG A 53 -7.25 13.78 -2.61
C ARG A 53 -8.23 13.71 -3.79
N PRO A 54 -7.88 14.18 -5.00
CA PRO A 54 -8.73 14.01 -6.16
C PRO A 54 -8.60 12.58 -6.70
N GLY A 55 -9.70 11.83 -6.70
CA GLY A 55 -9.80 10.50 -7.30
C GLY A 55 -9.36 9.34 -6.41
N THR A 56 -9.28 8.16 -7.00
CA THR A 56 -8.91 6.89 -6.35
C THR A 56 -7.42 6.82 -5.99
N GLN A 57 -7.05 5.92 -5.08
CA GLN A 57 -5.64 5.63 -4.74
C GLN A 57 -4.79 5.35 -5.98
N ARG A 58 -5.35 4.59 -6.94
CA ARG A 58 -4.71 4.26 -8.21
C ARG A 58 -4.52 5.49 -9.10
N GLU A 59 -5.50 6.39 -9.18
CA GLU A 59 -5.37 7.62 -9.97
C GLU A 59 -4.30 8.56 -9.42
N ALA A 60 -4.20 8.68 -8.09
CA ALA A 60 -3.14 9.43 -7.45
C ALA A 60 -1.76 8.81 -7.74
N ALA A 61 -1.62 7.49 -7.63
CA ALA A 61 -0.39 6.79 -7.99
C ALA A 61 -0.02 7.01 -9.47
N ARG A 62 -1.00 6.90 -10.37
CA ARG A 62 -0.80 7.18 -11.81
C ARG A 62 -0.28 8.60 -12.04
N ARG A 63 -0.94 9.62 -11.46
CA ARG A 63 -0.51 11.02 -11.61
C ARG A 63 0.93 11.23 -11.11
N LYS A 64 1.27 10.59 -10.00
CA LYS A 64 2.62 10.63 -9.42
C LYS A 64 3.66 9.94 -10.31
N ALA A 65 3.35 8.76 -10.85
CA ALA A 65 4.22 8.07 -11.80
C ALA A 65 4.46 8.92 -13.05
N ARG A 66 3.39 9.51 -13.61
CA ARG A 66 3.45 10.43 -14.76
C ARG A 66 4.28 11.68 -14.48
N MET A 67 4.16 12.26 -13.29
CA MET A 67 5.01 13.38 -12.87
C MET A 67 6.48 12.96 -12.81
N GLY A 68 6.78 11.80 -12.23
CA GLY A 68 8.14 11.22 -12.20
C GLY A 68 8.73 11.02 -13.61
N MET A 69 7.93 10.55 -14.56
CA MET A 69 8.32 10.44 -15.97
C MET A 69 8.62 11.81 -16.58
N SER A 70 7.76 12.80 -16.35
CA SER A 70 7.95 14.16 -16.89
C SER A 70 9.21 14.84 -16.35
N LEU A 71 9.53 14.63 -15.07
CA LEU A 71 10.69 15.26 -14.42
C LEU A 71 12.01 14.60 -14.83
N SER A 72 12.01 13.29 -15.07
CA SER A 72 13.20 12.53 -15.48
C SER A 72 13.40 12.47 -16.99
N GLY A 73 12.35 12.73 -17.78
CA GLY A 73 12.33 12.49 -19.22
C GLY A 73 12.31 11.00 -19.61
N LEU A 74 12.02 10.09 -18.67
CA LEU A 74 11.98 8.66 -18.93
C LEU A 74 10.60 8.19 -19.43
N PRO A 75 10.53 7.23 -20.38
CA PRO A 75 9.28 6.66 -20.88
C PRO A 75 8.66 5.63 -19.94
N LEU A 76 9.36 5.28 -18.86
CA LEU A 76 8.92 4.34 -17.83
C LEU A 76 8.79 5.07 -16.49
N GLY A 77 7.64 4.93 -15.86
CA GLY A 77 7.33 5.59 -14.59
C GLY A 77 6.74 4.64 -13.57
N MET A 78 7.05 4.91 -12.30
CA MET A 78 6.55 4.16 -11.17
C MET A 78 6.22 5.08 -10.00
N ALA A 79 5.18 4.72 -9.26
CA ALA A 79 4.83 5.39 -8.03
C ALA A 79 4.06 4.47 -7.09
N SER A 80 4.25 4.69 -5.79
CA SER A 80 3.50 3.99 -4.76
C SER A 80 2.59 4.91 -3.98
N GLU A 81 1.43 4.36 -3.62
CA GLU A 81 0.41 5.03 -2.83
C GLU A 81 -0.20 4.07 -1.82
N GLY A 82 -0.46 4.58 -0.62
CA GLY A 82 -1.09 3.83 0.47
C GLY A 82 -2.48 4.39 0.79
N SER A 83 -3.27 3.60 1.51
CA SER A 83 -4.49 4.06 2.17
C SER A 83 -4.79 3.19 3.38
N PHE A 84 -5.32 3.81 4.43
CA PHE A 84 -5.90 3.09 5.57
C PHE A 84 -7.41 3.15 5.47
N VAL A 85 -8.06 2.00 5.56
CA VAL A 85 -9.53 1.83 5.56
C VAL A 85 -9.95 0.93 6.72
N PRO A 86 -11.23 0.87 7.10
CA PRO A 86 -11.71 -0.15 8.02
C PRO A 86 -11.52 -1.56 7.42
N ASP A 87 -11.20 -2.54 8.26
CA ASP A 87 -10.97 -3.91 7.80
C ASP A 87 -12.21 -4.50 7.10
N PRO A 88 -12.04 -5.28 6.02
CA PRO A 88 -13.15 -5.72 5.19
C PRO A 88 -14.01 -6.83 5.84
N TYR A 89 -13.60 -7.36 6.99
CA TYR A 89 -14.26 -8.49 7.65
C TYR A 89 -15.18 -8.04 8.78
N THR A 90 -14.69 -7.16 9.65
CA THR A 90 -15.37 -6.67 10.85
C THR A 90 -15.63 -5.16 10.81
N GLY A 91 -14.86 -4.40 10.03
CA GLY A 91 -14.91 -2.93 10.00
C GLY A 91 -14.42 -2.25 11.28
N MET A 92 -13.71 -2.99 12.15
CA MET A 92 -13.30 -2.51 13.48
C MET A 92 -11.82 -2.13 13.56
N PHE A 93 -10.98 -2.68 12.67
CA PHE A 93 -9.53 -2.46 12.73
C PHE A 93 -9.05 -1.65 11.52
N PRO A 94 -7.96 -0.88 11.66
CA PRO A 94 -7.31 -0.27 10.52
C PRO A 94 -6.76 -1.35 9.58
N TRP A 95 -6.96 -1.14 8.30
CA TRP A 95 -6.49 -2.01 7.22
C TRP A 95 -5.67 -1.17 6.25
N ASN A 96 -4.40 -1.55 6.08
CA ASN A 96 -3.49 -0.85 5.19
C ASN A 96 -3.52 -1.51 3.81
N ILE A 97 -3.72 -0.70 2.77
CA ILE A 97 -3.64 -1.11 1.37
C ILE A 97 -2.50 -0.32 0.73
N GLU A 98 -1.49 -1.01 0.24
CA GLU A 98 -0.36 -0.44 -0.49
C GLU A 98 -0.40 -0.87 -1.95
N LEU A 99 -0.22 0.10 -2.85
CA LEU A 99 -0.31 -0.09 -4.28
C LEU A 99 0.94 0.52 -4.95
N LEU A 100 1.45 -0.18 -5.97
CA LEU A 100 2.55 0.25 -6.82
C LEU A 100 2.11 0.17 -8.28
N VAL A 101 2.18 1.30 -8.98
CA VAL A 101 1.84 1.40 -10.41
C VAL A 101 3.13 1.51 -11.19
N LEU A 102 3.28 0.70 -12.25
CA LEU A 102 4.24 0.91 -13.33
C LEU A 102 3.49 1.31 -14.60
N ILE A 103 4.00 2.34 -15.27
CA ILE A 103 3.53 2.85 -16.54
C ILE A 103 4.67 2.70 -17.55
N ASP A 104 4.35 2.12 -18.71
CA ASP A 104 5.25 2.01 -19.84
C ASP A 104 4.60 2.63 -21.07
N ASP A 105 5.10 3.80 -21.49
CA ASP A 105 4.60 4.50 -22.67
C ASP A 105 5.02 3.85 -23.98
N SER A 106 6.12 3.08 -23.99
CA SER A 106 6.59 2.36 -25.17
C SER A 106 5.62 1.24 -25.55
N LEU A 107 5.01 0.60 -24.55
CA LEU A 107 4.02 -0.46 -24.73
C LEU A 107 2.58 0.02 -24.57
N GLY A 108 2.36 1.24 -24.08
CA GLY A 108 1.04 1.78 -23.80
C GLY A 108 0.30 1.01 -22.69
N ILE A 109 1.02 0.53 -21.67
CA ILE A 109 0.46 -0.30 -20.60
C ILE A 109 0.57 0.36 -19.22
N GLU A 110 -0.32 -0.05 -18.33
CA GLU A 110 -0.26 0.23 -16.90
C GLU A 110 -0.44 -1.08 -16.12
N VAL A 111 0.55 -1.42 -15.30
CA VAL A 111 0.54 -2.63 -14.46
C VAL A 111 0.55 -2.21 -12.99
N VAL A 112 -0.30 -2.84 -12.20
CA VAL A 112 -0.52 -2.49 -10.79
C VAL A 112 -0.22 -3.71 -9.92
N GLY A 113 0.72 -3.56 -9.00
CA GLY A 113 0.92 -4.49 -7.89
C GLY A 113 0.28 -3.94 -6.62
N MET A 114 -0.22 -4.84 -5.76
CA MET A 114 -0.92 -4.46 -4.53
C MET A 114 -0.63 -5.46 -3.41
N ALA A 115 -0.60 -4.95 -2.18
CA ALA A 115 -0.62 -5.76 -0.97
C ALA A 115 -1.46 -5.06 0.08
N GLU A 116 -2.10 -5.86 0.94
CA GLU A 116 -2.94 -5.35 2.00
C GLU A 116 -2.82 -6.21 3.25
N GLY A 117 -3.08 -5.61 4.40
CA GLY A 117 -2.99 -6.28 5.68
C GLY A 117 -3.40 -5.38 6.84
N THR A 118 -3.27 -5.92 8.05
CA THR A 118 -3.55 -5.17 9.28
C THR A 118 -2.72 -3.88 9.32
N GLY A 119 -3.38 -2.76 9.58
CA GLY A 119 -2.75 -1.46 9.65
C GLY A 119 -2.36 -1.07 11.07
N HIS A 120 -1.08 -0.76 11.29
CA HIS A 120 -0.60 -0.23 12.57
C HIS A 120 -0.91 1.27 12.67
N SER A 121 -2.18 1.59 12.93
CA SER A 121 -2.72 2.96 12.99
C SER A 121 -3.58 3.14 14.24
N ALA A 122 -3.03 3.73 15.29
CA ALA A 122 -3.78 4.00 16.51
C ALA A 122 -3.43 5.37 17.08
N HIS A 123 -4.23 5.81 18.05
CA HIS A 123 -4.01 7.04 18.78
C HIS A 123 -4.46 6.92 20.23
N VAL A 124 -4.03 7.87 21.04
CA VAL A 124 -4.50 8.07 22.42
C VAL A 124 -4.59 9.57 22.73
N ASP A 125 -5.60 9.94 23.48
CA ASP A 125 -5.70 11.22 24.17
C ASP A 125 -5.16 11.07 25.59
N ALA A 126 -3.96 11.58 25.84
CA ALA A 126 -3.25 11.40 27.11
C ALA A 126 -3.24 12.69 27.95
N ARG A 127 -3.49 12.56 29.26
CA ARG A 127 -3.39 13.65 30.25
C ARG A 127 -2.17 13.53 31.14
N ASP A 128 -1.49 12.40 31.09
CA ASP A 128 -0.35 12.05 31.92
C ASP A 128 0.66 11.22 31.12
N TRP A 129 1.88 11.14 31.65
CA TRP A 129 2.97 10.42 31.00
C TRP A 129 2.75 8.90 30.97
N GLN A 130 2.12 8.32 32.00
CA GLN A 130 1.92 6.87 32.10
C GLN A 130 1.04 6.38 30.93
N SER A 131 0.03 7.15 30.58
CA SER A 131 -0.85 6.90 29.43
C SER A 131 -0.07 6.89 28.11
N VAL A 132 0.84 7.85 27.90
CA VAL A 132 1.71 7.91 26.71
C VAL A 132 2.68 6.74 26.65
N GLU A 133 3.33 6.42 27.77
CA GLU A 133 4.29 5.32 27.86
C GLU A 133 3.63 3.96 27.59
N SER A 134 2.43 3.74 28.13
CA SER A 134 1.65 2.51 27.92
C SER A 134 1.22 2.39 26.46
N PHE A 135 0.73 3.49 25.86
CA PHE A 135 0.40 3.52 24.44
C PHE A 135 1.62 3.25 23.55
N ALA A 136 2.74 3.94 23.79
CA ALA A 136 3.96 3.77 23.01
C ALA A 136 4.47 2.31 23.05
N THR A 137 4.46 1.69 24.24
CA THR A 137 4.81 0.27 24.40
C THR A 137 3.86 -0.64 23.62
N ALA A 138 2.55 -0.38 23.68
CA ALA A 138 1.54 -1.15 22.95
C ALA A 138 1.58 -0.95 21.44
N GLN A 139 2.25 0.08 20.95
CA GLN A 139 2.45 0.37 19.52
C GLN A 139 3.88 0.05 19.05
N ASP A 140 4.60 -0.81 19.77
CA ASP A 140 5.96 -1.25 19.42
C ASP A 140 6.97 -0.10 19.21
N PHE A 141 6.79 1.02 19.93
CA PHE A 141 7.73 2.12 19.94
C PHE A 141 9.10 1.68 20.52
N PRO A 142 10.25 2.08 19.93
CA PRO A 142 10.44 3.07 18.88
C PRO A 142 10.50 2.51 17.45
N GLN A 143 10.18 1.22 17.24
CA GLN A 143 10.22 0.63 15.89
C GLN A 143 9.19 1.31 14.99
N HIS A 144 7.99 1.55 15.54
CA HIS A 144 7.03 2.49 14.98
C HIS A 144 7.24 3.85 15.64
N GLN A 145 7.46 4.88 14.84
CA GLN A 145 7.60 6.24 15.36
C GLN A 145 6.23 6.83 15.70
N LEU A 146 6.22 7.89 16.50
CA LEU A 146 5.00 8.57 16.91
C LEU A 146 4.96 10.02 16.43
N VAL A 147 3.75 10.55 16.37
CA VAL A 147 3.44 11.95 16.15
C VAL A 147 2.66 12.46 17.37
N MET A 148 2.89 13.71 17.76
CA MET A 148 2.19 14.34 18.87
C MET A 148 1.63 15.70 18.50
N ARG A 149 0.47 16.02 19.06
CA ARG A 149 -0.20 17.32 18.97
C ARG A 149 -0.66 17.78 20.36
N PRO A 150 -0.56 19.07 20.68
CA PRO A 150 -1.27 19.63 21.82
C PRO A 150 -2.79 19.49 21.62
N GLN A 151 -3.54 19.36 22.71
CA GLN A 151 -5.00 19.53 22.80
C GLN A 151 -5.89 18.52 22.08
N SER A 152 -5.70 18.27 20.77
CA SER A 152 -6.58 17.43 19.95
C SER A 152 -5.91 16.92 18.68
N GLN A 153 -6.57 15.98 18.00
CA GLN A 153 -6.15 15.45 16.70
C GLN A 153 -6.03 16.53 15.61
N ASP A 154 -6.81 17.61 15.72
CA ASP A 154 -6.96 18.65 14.69
C ASP A 154 -6.07 19.87 14.95
N ASP A 155 -5.21 19.82 15.98
CA ASP A 155 -4.29 20.92 16.29
C ASP A 155 -3.20 21.04 15.20
N PRO A 156 -2.97 22.24 14.64
CA PRO A 156 -1.98 22.45 13.58
C PRO A 156 -0.53 22.30 14.08
N ARG A 157 -0.29 22.39 15.39
CA ARG A 157 1.04 22.25 15.99
C ARG A 157 1.38 20.77 16.11
N VAL A 158 2.09 20.26 15.11
CA VAL A 158 2.43 18.85 15.03
C VAL A 158 3.93 18.60 15.25
N ARG A 159 4.25 17.71 16.19
CA ARG A 159 5.61 17.18 16.38
C ARG A 159 5.69 15.83 15.68
N LYS A 160 6.44 15.76 14.57
CA LYS A 160 6.61 14.57 13.73
C LYS A 160 7.95 13.89 13.99
N GLY A 161 8.07 12.61 13.68
CA GLY A 161 9.35 11.88 13.66
C GLY A 161 9.92 11.63 15.04
N ILE A 162 9.06 11.39 16.04
CA ILE A 162 9.49 11.02 17.38
C ILE A 162 9.93 9.56 17.31
N ALA A 163 11.22 9.31 17.48
CA ALA A 163 11.84 8.01 17.21
C ALA A 163 12.65 7.44 18.40
N ASP A 164 12.60 8.09 19.57
CA ASP A 164 13.26 7.60 20.78
C ASP A 164 12.53 8.10 22.05
N TRP A 165 12.77 7.41 23.17
CA TRP A 165 12.08 7.66 24.44
C TRP A 165 12.35 9.05 25.03
N ALA A 166 13.55 9.62 24.81
CA ALA A 166 13.89 10.95 25.30
C ALA A 166 13.15 12.04 24.49
N GLY A 167 13.08 11.86 23.17
CA GLY A 167 12.29 12.67 22.25
C GLY A 167 10.80 12.59 22.56
N LEU A 168 10.30 11.40 22.90
CA LEU A 168 8.91 11.18 23.31
C LEU A 168 8.58 11.93 24.60
N ARG A 169 9.45 11.80 25.61
CA ARG A 169 9.25 12.48 26.90
C ARG A 169 9.28 13.99 26.78
N SER A 170 10.32 14.52 26.16
CA SER A 170 10.44 15.96 25.92
C SER A 170 9.33 16.51 25.02
N GLY A 171 8.86 15.71 24.06
CA GLY A 171 7.71 16.02 23.22
C GLY A 171 6.41 16.13 24.02
N PHE A 172 6.16 15.18 24.91
CA PHE A 172 4.99 15.20 25.79
C PHE A 172 5.00 16.43 26.71
N ASP A 173 6.10 16.68 27.42
CA ASP A 173 6.20 17.83 28.34
C ASP A 173 5.98 19.16 27.60
N ALA A 174 6.52 19.29 26.38
CA ALA A 174 6.32 20.47 25.52
C ALA A 174 4.87 20.60 25.03
N CYS A 175 4.24 19.52 24.56
CA CYS A 175 2.85 19.55 24.12
C CYS A 175 1.89 19.87 25.28
N MET A 176 2.17 19.34 26.47
CA MET A 176 1.38 19.61 27.66
C MET A 176 1.45 21.08 28.07
N ALA A 177 2.63 21.70 28.00
CA ALA A 177 2.79 23.13 28.26
C ALA A 177 2.08 24.04 27.23
N GLN A 178 1.86 23.54 26.01
CA GLN A 178 1.15 24.26 24.93
C GLN A 178 -0.37 24.00 24.92
N SER A 179 -0.83 23.08 25.78
CA SER A 179 -2.19 22.57 25.77
C SER A 179 -3.07 23.32 26.76
N ASP A 180 -4.17 23.90 26.27
CA ASP A 180 -5.12 24.65 27.11
C ASP A 180 -6.06 23.70 27.89
N ASN A 181 -6.22 22.46 27.44
CA ASN A 181 -7.12 21.47 28.03
C ASN A 181 -6.40 20.36 28.83
N GLN A 182 -5.08 20.52 29.06
CA GLN A 182 -4.23 19.55 29.74
C GLN A 182 -4.26 18.16 29.08
N GLN A 183 -4.36 18.13 27.76
CA GLN A 183 -4.38 16.90 26.97
C GLN A 183 -3.35 16.97 25.84
N VAL A 184 -2.77 15.82 25.49
CA VAL A 184 -1.89 15.63 24.35
C VAL A 184 -2.45 14.49 23.52
N PHE A 185 -2.64 14.74 22.24
CA PHE A 185 -2.99 13.71 21.27
C PHE A 185 -1.71 13.07 20.74
N VAL A 186 -1.61 11.75 20.84
CA VAL A 186 -0.48 10.95 20.36
C VAL A 186 -1.00 9.92 19.37
N GLU A 187 -0.35 9.78 18.22
CA GLU A 187 -0.72 8.78 17.21
C GLU A 187 0.52 8.12 16.61
N THR A 188 0.33 6.96 15.98
CA THR A 188 1.41 6.34 15.21
C THR A 188 1.75 7.17 13.98
N ASP A 189 3.04 7.28 13.67
CA ASP A 189 3.50 7.97 12.47
C ASP A 189 3.26 7.10 11.24
N LEU A 190 2.26 7.46 10.44
CA LEU A 190 1.86 6.67 9.28
C LEU A 190 2.77 6.88 8.06
N ARG A 191 3.82 7.72 8.14
CA ARG A 191 4.79 7.88 7.04
C ARG A 191 5.57 6.58 6.86
N ALA A 192 5.85 6.20 5.61
CA ALA A 192 6.37 4.86 5.30
C ALA A 192 7.66 4.51 6.06
N PHE A 193 8.68 5.37 6.04
CA PHE A 193 9.93 5.13 6.78
C PHE A 193 9.76 4.97 8.30
N ALA A 194 8.64 5.45 8.85
CA ALA A 194 8.35 5.53 10.27
C ALA A 194 7.48 4.35 10.76
N ASN A 195 7.04 3.48 9.84
CA ASN A 195 6.14 2.37 10.09
C ASN A 195 6.65 1.10 9.37
N PRO A 196 7.39 0.21 10.07
CA PRO A 196 7.96 -1.01 9.50
C PRO A 196 6.94 -1.94 8.81
N ASP A 197 5.75 -2.12 9.39
CA ASP A 197 4.69 -2.95 8.80
C ASP A 197 4.23 -2.39 7.45
N ARG A 198 4.13 -1.07 7.35
CA ARG A 198 3.83 -0.39 6.09
C ARG A 198 4.94 -0.60 5.06
N MET A 199 6.22 -0.55 5.46
CA MET A 199 7.34 -0.85 4.56
C MET A 199 7.32 -2.30 4.08
N ALA A 200 6.93 -3.24 4.94
CA ALA A 200 6.75 -4.64 4.57
C ALA A 200 5.63 -4.82 3.54
N LEU A 201 4.49 -4.13 3.70
CA LEU A 201 3.40 -4.14 2.71
C LEU A 201 3.81 -3.50 1.38
N ILE A 202 4.57 -2.39 1.39
CA ILE A 202 5.13 -1.81 0.15
C ILE A 202 6.03 -2.82 -0.56
N ARG A 203 6.88 -3.54 0.18
CA ARG A 203 7.71 -4.62 -0.38
C ARG A 203 6.86 -5.72 -1.01
N GLN A 204 5.79 -6.15 -0.34
CA GLN A 204 4.87 -7.15 -0.87
C GLN A 204 4.15 -6.67 -2.14
N ALA A 205 3.74 -5.40 -2.20
CA ALA A 205 3.17 -4.81 -3.41
C ALA A 205 4.18 -4.77 -4.57
N ALA A 206 5.46 -4.56 -4.27
CA ALA A 206 6.54 -4.66 -5.26
C ALA A 206 6.73 -6.11 -5.75
N VAL A 207 6.61 -7.11 -4.87
CA VAL A 207 6.65 -8.54 -5.25
C VAL A 207 5.44 -8.90 -6.13
N ASP A 208 4.23 -8.45 -5.79
CA ASP A 208 3.05 -8.65 -6.63
C ASP A 208 3.22 -7.99 -8.01
N LEU A 209 3.75 -6.76 -8.06
CA LEU A 209 4.07 -6.09 -9.32
C LEU A 209 5.09 -6.89 -10.14
N GLN A 210 6.15 -7.40 -9.49
CA GLN A 210 7.18 -8.20 -10.12
C GLN A 210 6.59 -9.44 -10.80
N HIS A 211 5.75 -10.20 -10.09
CA HIS A 211 5.10 -11.38 -10.66
C HIS A 211 4.23 -11.04 -11.87
N ARG A 212 3.49 -9.92 -11.80
CA ARG A 212 2.65 -9.45 -12.92
C ARG A 212 3.47 -9.06 -14.13
N LEU A 213 4.60 -8.38 -13.93
CA LEU A 213 5.50 -7.97 -15.01
C LEU A 213 6.24 -9.17 -15.63
N ALA A 214 6.52 -10.21 -14.85
CA ALA A 214 7.09 -11.46 -15.35
C ALA A 214 6.07 -12.33 -16.11
N SER A 215 4.76 -12.08 -15.94
CA SER A 215 3.71 -12.82 -16.63
C SER A 215 3.43 -12.23 -18.01
N LEU A 216 3.91 -12.95 -19.03
CA LEU A 216 3.82 -12.54 -20.43
C LEU A 216 2.52 -13.05 -21.06
N CYS A 217 1.95 -12.24 -21.94
CA CYS A 217 0.77 -12.62 -22.69
C CYS A 217 1.11 -13.68 -23.75
N PRO A 218 0.38 -14.81 -23.83
CA PRO A 218 0.64 -15.83 -24.85
C PRO A 218 0.32 -15.38 -26.28
N ALA A 219 -0.34 -14.23 -26.46
CA ALA A 219 -0.74 -13.73 -27.78
C ALA A 219 0.13 -12.58 -28.31
N CYS A 220 0.83 -11.84 -27.44
CA CYS A 220 1.62 -10.68 -27.85
C CYS A 220 2.92 -10.50 -27.07
N ASP A 221 3.25 -11.43 -26.17
CA ASP A 221 4.44 -11.42 -25.30
C ASP A 221 4.58 -10.19 -24.38
N ALA A 222 3.61 -9.26 -24.37
CA ALA A 222 3.60 -8.11 -23.49
C ALA A 222 3.43 -8.55 -22.01
N PRO A 223 4.08 -7.86 -21.06
CA PRO A 223 3.98 -8.16 -19.64
C PRO A 223 2.63 -7.70 -19.08
N GLY A 224 2.31 -8.14 -17.87
CA GLY A 224 1.05 -7.78 -17.21
C GLY A 224 -0.14 -8.62 -17.67
N TYR A 225 0.10 -9.82 -18.20
CA TYR A 225 -0.95 -10.82 -18.39
C TYR A 225 -1.33 -11.43 -17.04
N TRP A 226 -2.46 -11.04 -16.46
CA TRP A 226 -2.75 -11.40 -15.08
C TRP A 226 -4.23 -11.69 -14.82
N VAL A 227 -4.51 -12.29 -13.67
CA VAL A 227 -5.88 -12.51 -13.18
C VAL A 227 -6.59 -11.16 -13.00
N THR A 228 -7.70 -11.01 -13.71
CA THR A 228 -8.56 -9.82 -13.67
C THR A 228 -9.94 -10.11 -13.07
N GLU A 229 -10.35 -11.38 -13.07
CA GLU A 229 -11.62 -11.82 -12.53
C GLU A 229 -11.46 -13.23 -11.95
N ARG A 230 -12.13 -13.48 -10.82
CA ARG A 230 -12.28 -14.82 -10.26
C ARG A 230 -13.76 -15.19 -10.31
N GLN A 231 -14.10 -16.21 -11.08
CA GLN A 231 -15.47 -16.63 -11.32
C GLN A 231 -15.92 -17.60 -10.21
N PRO A 232 -16.98 -17.29 -9.44
CA PRO A 232 -17.47 -18.14 -8.36
C PRO A 232 -18.08 -19.45 -8.88
N GLY A 233 -18.39 -20.35 -7.96
CA GLY A 233 -19.22 -21.52 -8.23
C GLY A 233 -18.52 -22.86 -8.10
N LEU A 234 -17.50 -22.98 -7.25
CA LEU A 234 -17.08 -24.31 -6.79
C LEU A 234 -18.23 -24.99 -6.04
N PRO A 235 -18.48 -26.29 -6.27
CA PRO A 235 -19.54 -27.02 -5.58
C PRO A 235 -19.18 -27.19 -4.09
N CYS A 236 -20.15 -26.96 -3.21
CA CYS A 236 -20.01 -27.24 -1.78
C CYS A 236 -19.75 -28.73 -1.54
N SER A 237 -18.83 -29.07 -0.64
CA SER A 237 -18.51 -30.47 -0.31
C SER A 237 -19.65 -31.25 0.36
N VAL A 238 -20.68 -30.56 0.85
CA VAL A 238 -21.84 -31.18 1.55
C VAL A 238 -23.07 -31.23 0.65
N CYS A 239 -23.54 -30.08 0.16
CA CYS A 239 -24.80 -29.99 -0.59
C CYS A 239 -24.62 -29.92 -2.11
N CYS A 240 -23.37 -29.92 -2.61
CA CYS A 240 -23.01 -29.81 -4.02
C CYS A 240 -23.49 -28.53 -4.74
N LEU A 241 -24.15 -27.61 -4.05
CA LEU A 241 -24.58 -26.33 -4.64
C LEU A 241 -23.39 -25.37 -4.86
N PRO A 242 -23.46 -24.48 -5.86
CA PRO A 242 -22.42 -23.48 -6.11
C PRO A 242 -22.17 -22.57 -4.89
N THR A 243 -20.89 -22.29 -4.62
CA THR A 243 -20.45 -21.40 -3.54
C THR A 243 -19.84 -20.10 -4.08
N SER A 244 -19.55 -19.15 -3.19
CA SER A 244 -18.80 -17.94 -3.54
C SER A 244 -17.32 -18.22 -3.84
N SER A 245 -16.80 -19.40 -3.48
CA SER A 245 -15.43 -19.80 -3.82
C SER A 245 -15.26 -19.93 -5.33
N TYR A 246 -14.17 -19.37 -5.85
CA TYR A 246 -13.92 -19.32 -7.29
C TYR A 246 -13.52 -20.68 -7.87
N ARG A 247 -14.11 -21.00 -9.04
CA ARG A 247 -13.85 -22.22 -9.82
C ARG A 247 -12.89 -21.98 -10.99
N SER A 248 -12.75 -20.74 -11.41
CA SER A 248 -11.88 -20.35 -12.52
C SER A 248 -11.41 -18.91 -12.37
N GLU A 249 -10.32 -18.61 -13.04
CA GLU A 249 -9.70 -17.29 -13.12
C GLU A 249 -9.71 -16.83 -14.58
N VAL A 250 -10.09 -15.57 -14.81
CA VAL A 250 -9.97 -14.92 -16.11
C VAL A 250 -8.68 -14.13 -16.12
N TRP A 251 -7.76 -14.58 -16.96
CA TRP A 251 -6.50 -13.91 -17.23
C TRP A 251 -6.68 -12.97 -18.41
N THR A 252 -6.29 -11.71 -18.28
CA THR A 252 -6.43 -10.69 -19.33
C THR A 252 -5.10 -9.96 -19.55
N CYS A 253 -4.75 -9.73 -20.81
CA CYS A 253 -3.60 -8.91 -21.18
C CYS A 253 -3.95 -7.42 -21.14
N VAL A 254 -3.15 -6.63 -20.44
CA VAL A 254 -3.30 -5.17 -20.40
C VAL A 254 -2.98 -4.48 -21.72
N HIS A 255 -2.19 -5.11 -22.60
CA HIS A 255 -1.81 -4.58 -23.91
C HIS A 255 -2.84 -4.94 -25.00
N CYS A 256 -2.93 -6.22 -25.38
CA CYS A 256 -3.74 -6.66 -26.52
C CYS A 256 -5.17 -7.12 -26.15
N GLN A 257 -5.56 -7.06 -24.87
CA GLN A 257 -6.86 -7.51 -24.37
C GLN A 257 -7.17 -9.00 -24.57
N HIS A 258 -6.18 -9.82 -24.95
CA HIS A 258 -6.33 -11.28 -24.99
C HIS A 258 -6.79 -11.83 -23.64
N LYS A 259 -7.75 -12.77 -23.65
CA LYS A 259 -8.31 -13.40 -22.46
C LYS A 259 -8.21 -14.91 -22.52
N SER A 260 -7.87 -15.54 -21.40
CA SER A 260 -8.05 -16.98 -21.20
C SER A 260 -8.72 -17.27 -19.86
N VAL A 261 -9.53 -18.33 -19.84
CA VAL A 261 -10.16 -18.82 -18.61
C VAL A 261 -9.40 -20.05 -18.15
N GLN A 262 -8.80 -19.96 -16.96
CA GLN A 262 -8.09 -21.07 -16.34
C GLN A 262 -8.94 -21.66 -15.24
N LYS A 263 -9.24 -22.95 -15.32
CA LYS A 263 -9.95 -23.65 -14.25
C LYS A 263 -9.03 -23.81 -13.06
N ARG A 264 -9.59 -23.66 -11.87
CA ARG A 264 -8.91 -23.95 -10.63
C ARG A 264 -8.63 -25.46 -10.56
N THR A 265 -7.40 -25.85 -10.26
CA THR A 265 -6.95 -27.26 -10.23
C THR A 265 -6.48 -27.72 -8.86
N ASP A 266 -6.20 -26.80 -7.94
CA ASP A 266 -5.78 -27.10 -6.57
C ASP A 266 -6.93 -27.62 -5.70
N ILE A 267 -8.17 -27.22 -5.97
CA ILE A 267 -9.37 -27.72 -5.29
C ILE A 267 -10.53 -27.97 -6.27
N THR A 268 -11.34 -28.98 -5.98
CA THR A 268 -12.52 -29.37 -6.79
C THR A 268 -13.85 -29.12 -6.08
N VAL A 269 -13.82 -28.96 -4.75
CA VAL A 269 -14.98 -28.66 -3.90
C VAL A 269 -14.65 -27.54 -2.92
N ALA A 270 -15.66 -26.79 -2.50
CA ALA A 270 -15.53 -25.70 -1.54
C ALA A 270 -15.92 -26.13 -0.12
N ASP A 271 -15.27 -25.50 0.86
CA ASP A 271 -15.62 -25.59 2.28
C ASP A 271 -17.06 -25.08 2.50
N PRO A 272 -17.91 -25.82 3.25
CA PRO A 272 -19.28 -25.41 3.55
C PRO A 272 -19.41 -24.01 4.16
N LYS A 273 -18.38 -23.47 4.82
CA LYS A 273 -18.37 -22.09 5.34
C LYS A 273 -18.56 -21.02 4.25
N HIS A 274 -18.27 -21.34 3.00
CA HIS A 274 -18.47 -20.45 1.85
C HIS A 274 -19.79 -20.75 1.11
N CYS A 275 -20.59 -21.70 1.59
CA CYS A 275 -21.87 -22.05 1.01
C CYS A 275 -23.00 -21.23 1.67
N ALA A 276 -23.75 -20.49 0.85
CA ALA A 276 -24.90 -19.70 1.31
C ALA A 276 -26.07 -20.54 1.87
N TYR A 277 -26.02 -21.87 1.76
CA TYR A 277 -27.03 -22.80 2.28
C TYR A 277 -26.56 -23.56 3.52
N CYS A 278 -25.28 -23.99 3.55
CA CYS A 278 -24.74 -24.74 4.68
C CYS A 278 -24.19 -23.85 5.80
N ASN A 279 -23.76 -22.61 5.48
CA ASN A 279 -23.27 -21.64 6.46
C ASN A 279 -24.36 -20.64 6.87
N ARG A 280 -25.56 -21.14 7.14
CA ARG A 280 -26.68 -20.37 7.70
C ARG A 280 -26.98 -20.84 9.11
#